data_AF-A0A1X2ZD35-F1
#
_entry.id   AF-A0A1X2ZD35-F1
#
_cell.length_a   1.000
_cell.length_b   1.000
_cell.length_c   1.000
_cell.angle_alpha   90.00
_cell.angle_beta   90.00
_cell.angle_gamma   90.00
#
_symmetry.space_group_name_H-M   'P 1'
#
loop_
_entity.id
_entity.type
_entity.pdbx_description
1 polymer ?
#
loop_
_entity_poly.entity_id
_entity_poly.type
_entity_poly.pdbx_seq_one_letter_code
_entity_poly.pdbx_strand_id
1 'polypeptide(L)'
;LSKVPPNHRDWASAALKAIFAMESRESALAKAGTVAAEMESRKLKAAAGCLREGIGETTAYLLPEFPTEHRRRIRTNNMIERLNREIRRRTRVVGSFPDGNSALMLICARTRYVTANEWSTRRYLDMSRLDDNLQEAN
;
A
#
# COMPACT_ATOMS: atom_id res chain seq x y z
N LEU A 1 8.30 -6.30 -2.37
CA LEU A 1 9.46 -7.15 -1.99
C LEU A 1 9.53 -8.50 -2.73
N SER A 2 8.52 -8.90 -3.51
CA SER A 2 8.56 -10.18 -4.28
C SER A 2 9.71 -10.25 -5.30
N LYS A 3 10.12 -9.11 -5.85
CA LYS A 3 11.25 -8.97 -6.79
C LYS A 3 12.62 -8.87 -6.08
N VAL A 4 12.66 -9.02 -4.74
CA VAL A 4 13.88 -8.93 -3.93
C VAL A 4 14.21 -10.31 -3.34
N PRO A 5 15.43 -10.84 -3.57
CA PRO A 5 15.89 -12.08 -2.95
C PRO A 5 15.86 -12.01 -1.42
N PRO A 6 15.64 -13.13 -0.70
CA PRO A 6 15.45 -13.15 0.75
C PRO A 6 16.54 -12.40 1.55
N ASN A 7 17.80 -12.57 1.18
CA ASN A 7 18.95 -11.94 1.83
C ASN A 7 18.99 -10.40 1.76
N HIS A 8 18.24 -9.79 0.83
CA HIS A 8 18.17 -8.33 0.68
C HIS A 8 16.85 -7.73 1.17
N ARG A 9 15.91 -8.55 1.67
CA ARG A 9 14.56 -8.07 2.01
C ARG A 9 14.55 -7.06 3.16
N ASP A 10 15.37 -7.28 4.17
CA ASP A 10 15.41 -6.39 5.35
C ASP A 10 15.95 -5.02 4.97
N TRP A 11 17.07 -4.99 4.23
CA TRP A 11 17.62 -3.75 3.67
C TRP A 11 16.62 -3.05 2.75
N ALA A 12 16.01 -3.77 1.81
CA ALA A 12 15.05 -3.18 0.87
C ALA A 12 13.80 -2.64 1.60
N SER A 13 13.35 -3.32 2.65
CA SER A 13 12.24 -2.83 3.48
C SER A 13 12.62 -1.54 4.20
N ALA A 14 13.82 -1.47 4.79
CA ALA A 14 14.31 -0.26 5.45
C ALA A 14 14.47 0.91 4.46
N ALA A 15 15.04 0.66 3.28
CA ALA A 15 15.19 1.66 2.23
C ALA A 15 13.85 2.22 1.75
N LEU A 16 12.85 1.35 1.52
CA LEU A 16 11.50 1.78 1.15
C LEU A 16 10.83 2.58 2.27
N LYS A 17 10.99 2.17 3.54
CA LYS A 17 10.47 2.95 4.68
C LYS A 17 11.08 4.34 4.74
N ALA A 18 12.36 4.50 4.41
CA ALA A 18 13.02 5.80 4.37
C ALA A 18 12.45 6.72 3.27
N ILE A 19 12.14 6.18 2.08
CA ILE A 19 11.46 6.94 1.02
C ILE A 19 10.10 7.46 1.50
N PHE A 20 9.30 6.58 2.09
CA PHE A 20 7.96 6.91 2.58
C PHE A 20 7.92 7.68 3.91
N ALA A 21 9.08 7.99 4.48
CA ALA A 21 9.23 8.85 5.65
C ALA A 21 9.49 10.32 5.26
N MET A 22 9.78 10.60 3.99
CA MET A 22 9.99 11.97 3.52
C MET A 22 8.67 12.77 3.57
N GLU A 23 8.78 14.05 3.93
CA GLU A 23 7.62 14.93 4.13
C GLU A 23 7.13 15.60 2.83
N SER A 24 8.01 15.76 1.85
CA SER A 24 7.69 16.33 0.54
C SER A 24 7.79 15.27 -0.57
N ARG A 25 6.96 15.44 -1.61
CA ARG A 25 6.98 14.57 -2.79
C ARG A 25 8.33 14.64 -3.50
N GLU A 26 8.91 15.82 -3.64
CA GLU A 26 10.22 16.02 -4.28
C GLU A 26 11.33 15.26 -3.56
N SER A 27 11.39 15.37 -2.23
CA SER A 27 12.40 14.67 -1.45
C SER A 27 12.18 13.15 -1.45
N ALA A 28 10.92 12.69 -1.48
CA ALA A 28 10.59 11.27 -1.65
C ALA A 28 11.08 10.73 -3.00
N LEU A 29 10.85 11.47 -4.09
CA LEU A 29 11.29 11.10 -5.44
C LEU A 29 12.82 11.11 -5.57
N ALA A 30 13.49 12.13 -5.04
CA ALA A 30 14.94 12.20 -5.01
C ALA A 30 15.54 11.01 -4.23
N LYS A 31 14.99 10.71 -3.05
CA LYS A 31 15.41 9.55 -2.24
C LYS A 31 15.17 8.24 -2.96
N ALA A 32 14.04 8.11 -3.66
CA ALA A 32 13.75 6.92 -4.46
C ALA A 32 14.74 6.75 -5.61
N GLY A 33 15.20 7.84 -6.24
CA GLY A 33 16.28 7.81 -7.23
C GLY A 33 17.58 7.25 -6.66
N THR A 34 18.00 7.72 -5.47
CA THR A 34 19.17 7.18 -4.77
C THR A 34 19.01 5.70 -4.43
N VAL A 35 17.87 5.31 -3.87
CA VAL A 35 17.59 3.92 -3.49
C VAL A 35 17.55 3.02 -4.73
N ALA A 36 17.00 3.48 -5.86
CA ALA A 36 16.99 2.72 -7.10
C ALA A 36 18.41 2.47 -7.63
N ALA A 37 19.30 3.47 -7.56
CA ALA A 37 20.71 3.32 -7.90
C ALA A 37 21.43 2.33 -6.95
N GLU A 38 21.14 2.37 -5.65
CA GLU A 38 21.66 1.38 -4.69
C GLU A 38 21.11 -0.04 -4.95
N MET A 39 19.86 -0.17 -5.39
CA MET A 39 19.30 -1.46 -5.80
C MET A 39 20.05 -2.00 -7.02
N GLU A 40 20.41 -1.16 -7.98
CA GLU A 40 21.18 -1.57 -9.17
C GLU A 40 22.61 -2.01 -8.83
N SER A 41 23.30 -1.29 -7.94
CA SER A 41 24.64 -1.69 -7.48
C SER A 41 24.63 -3.04 -6.76
N ARG A 42 23.54 -3.35 -6.06
CA ARG A 42 23.27 -4.65 -5.43
C ARG A 42 22.75 -5.73 -6.39
N LYS A 43 22.75 -5.46 -7.71
CA LYS A 43 22.25 -6.36 -8.77
C LYS A 43 20.74 -6.66 -8.69
N LEU A 44 19.96 -5.79 -8.04
CA LEU A 44 18.51 -5.92 -7.87
C LEU A 44 17.74 -5.15 -8.96
N LYS A 45 18.10 -5.36 -10.24
CA LYS A 45 17.56 -4.60 -11.38
C LYS A 45 16.03 -4.61 -11.46
N ALA A 46 15.40 -5.76 -11.23
CA ALA A 46 13.94 -5.89 -11.26
C ALA A 46 13.24 -5.11 -10.13
N ALA A 47 13.88 -5.01 -8.95
CA ALA A 47 13.36 -4.21 -7.86
C ALA A 47 13.52 -2.71 -8.12
N ALA A 48 14.65 -2.30 -8.69
CA ALA A 48 14.90 -0.92 -9.10
C ALA A 48 13.90 -0.46 -10.17
N GLY A 49 13.66 -1.28 -11.21
CA GLY A 49 12.65 -1.00 -12.24
C GLY A 49 11.25 -0.81 -11.66
N CYS A 50 10.81 -1.76 -10.82
CA CYS A 50 9.53 -1.69 -10.14
C CYS A 50 9.38 -0.44 -9.25
N LEU A 51 10.45 -0.03 -8.57
CA LEU A 51 10.45 1.21 -7.78
C LEU A 51 10.28 2.44 -8.67
N ARG A 52 11.03 2.54 -9.78
CA ARG A 52 10.97 3.69 -10.69
C ARG A 52 9.61 3.83 -11.37
N GLU A 53 9.01 2.72 -11.78
CA GLU A 53 7.68 2.71 -12.39
C GLU A 53 6.59 3.16 -11.40
N GLY A 54 6.64 2.66 -10.15
CA GLY A 54 5.57 2.89 -9.17
C GLY A 54 5.74 4.12 -8.27
N ILE A 55 6.92 4.76 -8.21
CA ILE A 55 7.15 5.81 -7.21
C ILE A 55 6.26 7.04 -7.42
N GLY A 56 5.97 7.38 -8.68
CA GLY A 56 5.11 8.52 -9.01
C GLY A 56 3.71 8.39 -8.42
N GLU A 57 3.09 7.23 -8.57
CA GLU A 57 1.76 6.93 -8.04
C GLU A 57 1.78 6.77 -6.52
N THR A 58 2.77 6.05 -5.99
CA THR A 58 2.84 5.74 -4.56
C THR A 58 3.16 6.95 -3.68
N THR A 59 3.66 8.05 -4.26
CA THR A 59 3.90 9.32 -3.57
C THR A 59 2.81 10.38 -3.82
N ALA A 60 1.75 10.05 -4.58
CA ALA A 60 0.67 10.99 -4.89
C ALA A 60 -0.04 11.56 -3.64
N TYR A 61 -0.07 10.80 -2.54
CA TYR A 61 -0.65 11.26 -1.27
C TYR A 61 0.10 12.46 -0.63
N LEU A 62 1.32 12.77 -1.10
CA LEU A 62 2.10 13.93 -0.65
C LEU A 62 1.78 15.21 -1.43
N LEU A 63 0.91 15.13 -2.43
CA LEU A 63 0.50 16.30 -3.19
C LEU A 63 -0.33 17.30 -2.35
N PRO A 64 -0.38 18.59 -2.75
CA PRO A 64 -1.13 19.62 -2.04
C PRO A 64 -2.64 19.34 -1.93
N GLU A 65 -3.23 18.70 -2.93
CA GLU A 65 -4.67 18.42 -2.97
C GLU A 65 -5.10 17.37 -1.93
N PHE A 66 -4.14 16.67 -1.31
CA PHE A 66 -4.42 15.69 -0.26
C PHE A 66 -4.16 16.25 1.14
N PRO A 67 -5.19 16.29 2.01
CA PRO A 67 -5.06 16.70 3.40
C PRO A 67 -4.02 15.88 4.16
N THR A 68 -3.24 16.56 5.01
CA THR A 68 -2.13 15.94 5.76
C THR A 68 -2.62 14.79 6.66
N GLU A 69 -3.84 14.88 7.17
CA GLU A 69 -4.47 13.91 8.06
C GLU A 69 -4.85 12.62 7.33
N HIS A 70 -5.03 12.68 6.01
CA HIS A 70 -5.29 11.51 5.18
C HIS A 70 -4.02 10.74 4.82
N ARG A 71 -2.86 11.40 4.77
CA ARG A 71 -1.59 10.84 4.30
C ARG A 71 -1.24 9.52 4.96
N ARG A 72 -1.34 9.43 6.30
CA ARG A 72 -1.02 8.19 7.03
C ARG A 72 -1.94 7.03 6.62
N ARG A 73 -3.22 7.29 6.41
CA ARG A 73 -4.22 6.26 6.07
C ARG A 73 -4.10 5.80 4.62
N ILE A 74 -3.76 6.71 3.71
CA ILE A 74 -3.51 6.40 2.29
C ILE A 74 -2.20 5.61 2.13
N ARG A 75 -1.14 6.01 2.84
CA ARG A 75 0.19 5.39 2.73
C ARG A 75 0.23 3.94 3.22
N THR A 76 -0.59 3.56 4.21
CA THR A 76 -0.52 2.21 4.81
C THR A 76 -1.53 1.26 4.18
N ASN A 77 -1.11 0.03 3.89
CA ASN A 77 -1.96 -1.03 3.38
C ASN A 77 -2.55 -1.94 4.49
N ASN A 78 -2.45 -1.54 5.76
CA ASN A 78 -2.79 -2.37 6.94
C ASN A 78 -4.20 -2.96 6.88
N MET A 79 -5.18 -2.19 6.41
CA MET A 79 -6.58 -2.64 6.30
C MET A 79 -6.73 -3.80 5.31
N ILE A 80 -6.09 -3.68 4.14
CA ILE A 80 -6.11 -4.71 3.10
C ILE A 80 -5.28 -5.92 3.52
N GLU A 81 -4.09 -5.71 4.11
CA GLU A 81 -3.24 -6.76 4.67
C GLU A 81 -3.96 -7.60 5.73
N ARG A 82 -4.73 -6.95 6.61
CA ARG A 82 -5.56 -7.61 7.63
C ARG A 82 -6.63 -8.48 6.98
N LEU A 83 -7.37 -7.95 6.00
CA LEU A 83 -8.38 -8.72 5.27
C LEU A 83 -7.76 -9.90 4.52
N ASN A 84 -6.67 -9.69 3.79
CA ASN A 84 -5.97 -10.74 3.04
C ASN A 84 -5.45 -11.86 3.96
N ARG A 85 -4.94 -11.51 5.13
CA ARG A 85 -4.50 -12.50 6.14
C ARG A 85 -5.67 -13.35 6.63
N GLU A 86 -6.82 -12.74 6.87
CA GLU A 86 -8.03 -13.44 7.31
C GLU A 86 -8.60 -14.34 6.22
N ILE A 87 -8.61 -13.88 4.96
CA ILE A 87 -8.99 -14.71 3.80
C ILE A 87 -8.07 -15.94 3.73
N ARG A 88 -6.75 -15.75 3.75
CA ARG A 88 -5.77 -16.86 3.73
C ARG A 88 -5.96 -17.82 4.90
N ARG A 89 -6.28 -17.32 6.10
CA ARG A 89 -6.53 -18.16 7.28
C ARG A 89 -7.76 -19.05 7.09
N ARG A 90 -8.86 -18.50 6.55
CA ARG A 90 -10.11 -19.23 6.33
C ARG A 90 -10.01 -20.23 5.18
N THR A 91 -9.35 -19.87 4.10
CA THR A 91 -9.17 -20.79 2.96
C THR A 91 -8.22 -21.92 3.27
N ARG A 92 -7.20 -21.70 4.13
CA ARG A 92 -6.24 -22.74 4.54
C ARG A 92 -6.90 -23.95 5.21
N VAL A 93 -7.99 -23.75 5.96
CA VAL A 93 -8.70 -24.86 6.64
C VAL A 93 -9.49 -25.72 5.66
N VAL A 94 -9.95 -25.13 4.56
CA VAL A 94 -10.71 -25.86 3.53
C VAL A 94 -9.81 -26.81 2.73
N GLY A 95 -8.53 -26.46 2.56
CA GLY A 95 -7.55 -27.27 1.83
C GLY A 95 -7.76 -27.23 0.31
N SER A 96 -8.87 -27.81 -0.17
CA SER A 96 -9.28 -27.80 -1.57
C SER A 96 -10.77 -27.47 -1.68
N PHE A 97 -11.11 -26.56 -2.58
CA PHE A 97 -12.51 -26.24 -2.87
C PHE A 97 -13.07 -27.18 -3.94
N PRO A 98 -14.36 -27.55 -3.88
CA PRO A 98 -15.01 -28.34 -4.92
C PRO A 98 -14.97 -27.66 -6.30
N ASP A 99 -15.05 -26.33 -6.33
CA ASP A 99 -15.05 -25.51 -7.54
C ASP A 99 -14.70 -24.04 -7.21
N GLY A 100 -14.52 -23.22 -8.25
CA GLY A 100 -14.18 -21.80 -8.11
C GLY A 100 -15.29 -20.93 -7.49
N ASN A 101 -16.57 -21.27 -7.70
CA ASN A 101 -17.70 -20.55 -7.10
C ASN A 101 -17.75 -20.79 -5.59
N SER A 102 -17.47 -22.01 -5.14
CA SER A 102 -17.37 -22.33 -3.71
C SER A 102 -16.31 -21.48 -3.00
N ALA A 103 -15.14 -21.28 -3.63
CA ALA A 103 -14.09 -20.40 -3.12
C ALA A 103 -14.52 -18.92 -3.12
N LEU A 104 -15.12 -18.48 -4.23
CA LEU A 104 -15.64 -17.12 -4.38
C LEU A 104 -16.70 -16.80 -3.32
N MET A 105 -17.65 -17.70 -3.08
CA MET A 105 -18.70 -17.53 -2.08
C MET A 105 -18.13 -17.28 -0.69
N LEU A 106 -17.14 -18.08 -0.27
CA LEU A 106 -16.50 -17.91 1.05
C LEU A 106 -15.81 -16.54 1.16
N ILE A 107 -15.05 -16.15 0.12
CA ILE A 107 -14.34 -14.87 0.09
C ILE A 107 -15.34 -13.70 0.11
N CYS A 108 -16.38 -13.75 -0.73
CA CYS A 108 -17.43 -12.75 -0.80
C CYS A 108 -18.19 -12.62 0.52
N ALA A 109 -18.56 -13.74 1.14
CA ALA A 109 -19.22 -13.74 2.44
C ALA A 109 -18.33 -13.08 3.51
N ARG A 110 -17.02 -13.37 3.50
CA ARG A 110 -16.09 -12.74 4.45
C ARG A 110 -15.90 -11.25 4.18
N THR A 111 -15.73 -10.85 2.92
CA THR A 111 -15.59 -9.44 2.54
C THR A 111 -16.83 -8.65 2.96
N ARG A 112 -18.03 -9.17 2.66
CA ARG A 112 -19.31 -8.55 3.05
C ARG A 112 -19.45 -8.40 4.57
N TYR A 113 -19.02 -9.41 5.34
CA TYR A 113 -19.03 -9.31 6.79
C TYR A 113 -18.10 -8.19 7.29
N VAL A 114 -16.88 -8.12 6.76
CA VAL A 114 -15.87 -7.14 7.19
C VAL A 114 -16.30 -5.71 6.79
N THR A 115 -16.83 -5.52 5.58
CA THR A 115 -17.34 -4.21 5.15
C THR A 115 -18.51 -3.76 6.04
N ALA A 116 -19.44 -4.65 6.35
CA ALA A 116 -20.64 -4.33 7.12
C ALA A 116 -20.42 -4.15 8.63
N ASN A 117 -19.40 -4.77 9.23
CA ASN A 117 -19.20 -4.77 10.68
C ASN A 117 -17.93 -4.03 11.14
N GLU A 118 -16.85 -4.10 10.37
CA GLU A 118 -15.56 -3.52 10.76
C GLU A 118 -15.31 -2.17 10.08
N TRP A 119 -15.70 -2.02 8.81
CA TRP A 119 -15.36 -0.80 8.04
C TRP A 119 -16.48 0.24 8.06
N SER A 120 -17.75 -0.18 8.09
CA SER A 120 -18.91 0.71 8.21
C SER A 120 -18.94 1.49 9.53
N THR A 121 -18.30 0.98 10.58
CA THR A 121 -18.35 1.54 11.94
C THR A 121 -17.38 2.70 12.17
N ARG A 122 -16.53 3.03 11.17
CA ARG A 122 -15.48 4.06 11.32
C ARG A 122 -15.40 4.97 10.11
N ARG A 123 -15.33 6.28 10.33
CA ARG A 123 -14.98 7.26 9.27
C ARG A 123 -13.51 7.10 8.88
N TYR A 124 -13.25 6.39 7.77
CA TYR A 124 -11.90 6.05 7.31
C TYR A 124 -11.16 7.21 6.61
N LEU A 125 -11.86 8.10 5.92
CA LEU A 125 -11.33 9.38 5.45
C LEU A 125 -12.40 10.44 5.69
N ASP A 126 -11.97 11.65 6.03
CA ASP A 126 -12.87 12.76 6.31
C ASP A 126 -13.02 13.62 5.06
N MET A 127 -14.03 13.33 4.25
CA MET A 127 -14.14 13.89 2.90
C MET A 127 -14.33 15.41 2.88
N SER A 128 -14.88 16.02 3.95
CA SER A 128 -15.04 17.48 4.02
C SER A 128 -13.71 18.23 3.93
N ARG A 129 -12.60 17.59 4.32
CA ARG A 129 -11.26 18.20 4.31
C ARG A 129 -10.65 18.29 2.92
N LEU A 130 -11.22 17.60 1.93
CA LEU A 130 -10.73 17.68 0.55
C LEU A 130 -11.13 19.00 -0.10
N ASP A 131 -12.29 19.54 0.26
CA ASP A 131 -12.82 20.78 -0.31
C ASP A 131 -12.06 22.01 0.20
N ASP A 132 -11.63 21.99 1.49
CA ASP A 132 -10.84 23.06 2.11
C ASP A 132 -9.54 23.34 1.31
N ASN A 133 -8.84 22.29 0.89
CA ASN A 133 -7.60 22.43 0.11
C ASN A 133 -7.83 22.78 -1.37
N LEU A 134 -8.99 22.43 -1.94
CA LEU A 134 -9.35 22.80 -3.32
C LEU A 134 -9.74 24.28 -3.43
N GLN A 135 -10.24 24.89 -2.34
CA GLN A 135 -10.52 26.33 -2.28
C GLN A 135 -9.25 27.18 -2.09
N GLU A 136 -8.25 26.71 -1.33
CA GLU A 136 -6.98 27.42 -1.14
C GLU A 136 -6.06 27.41 -2.38
N ALA A 137 -6.28 26.49 -3.32
CA ALA A 137 -5.46 26.33 -4.52
C ALA A 137 -5.98 27.08 -5.77
N ASN A 138 -7.15 27.74 -5.69
CA ASN A 138 -7.76 28.55 -6.75
C ASN A 138 -7.68 30.05 -6.43
#